data_AF-A0A7C2IYY5-F1
#
_entry.id   AF-A0A7C2IYY5-F1
#
_cell.length_a   1.000
_cell.length_b   1.000
_cell.length_c   1.000
_cell.angle_alpha   90.00
_cell.angle_beta   90.00
_cell.angle_gamma   90.00
#
_symmetry.space_group_name_H-M   'P 1'
#
loop_
_entity.id
_entity.type
_entity.pdbx_description
1 polymer ?
#
loop_
_entity_poly.entity_id
_entity_poly.type
_entity_poly.pdbx_seq_one_letter_code
_entity_poly.pdbx_strand_id
1 'polypeptide(L)'
;MPRDKKERIPKHFRSLEQAGEFWDTHDLGNYWDQTETVRTSFRLKRTRHFLAIEPDLARRLHAAAEARGVSPETIANLWLREMLGKIAVPPKRKSVSRTAA
;
A
#
# COMPACT_ATOMS: atom_id res chain seq x y z
N MET A 1 39.62 -14.17 -12.11
CA MET A 1 38.55 -14.00 -13.11
C MET A 1 38.61 -12.57 -13.61
N PRO A 2 38.83 -12.32 -14.92
CA PRO A 2 38.84 -10.96 -15.43
C PRO A 2 37.41 -10.41 -15.31
N ARG A 3 37.24 -9.29 -14.62
CA ARG A 3 35.95 -8.61 -14.54
C ARG A 3 35.70 -8.01 -15.91
N ASP A 4 34.83 -8.63 -16.70
CA ASP A 4 34.27 -8.03 -17.90
C ASP A 4 33.85 -6.60 -17.57
N LYS A 5 34.22 -5.67 -18.44
CA LYS A 5 33.97 -4.24 -18.28
C LYS A 5 32.46 -4.04 -18.10
N LYS A 6 32.01 -3.94 -16.85
CA LYS A 6 30.63 -3.57 -16.54
C LYS A 6 30.37 -2.22 -17.19
N GLU A 7 29.38 -2.16 -18.08
CA GLU A 7 28.88 -0.88 -18.59
C GLU A 7 28.48 0.01 -17.41
N ARG A 8 28.62 1.33 -17.55
CA ARG A 8 28.26 2.28 -16.50
C ARG A 8 26.80 2.69 -16.66
N ILE A 9 26.13 3.03 -15.57
CA ILE A 9 24.79 3.63 -15.65
C ILE A 9 24.89 4.92 -16.50
N PRO A 10 24.04 5.10 -17.53
CA PRO A 10 23.97 6.36 -18.27
C PRO A 10 23.72 7.53 -17.32
N LYS A 11 24.46 8.64 -17.48
CA LYS A 11 24.26 9.85 -16.65
C LYS A 11 22.85 10.43 -16.80
N HIS A 12 22.25 10.29 -17.98
CA HIS A 12 20.91 10.76 -18.30
C HIS A 12 20.22 9.76 -19.22
N PHE A 13 18.94 9.49 -18.96
CA PHE A 13 18.05 8.86 -19.91
C PHE A 13 17.27 9.94 -20.66
N ARG A 14 17.02 9.73 -21.95
CA ARG A 14 16.26 10.67 -22.81
C ARG A 14 14.76 10.62 -22.53
N SER A 15 14.27 9.51 -21.98
CA SER A 15 12.87 9.32 -21.58
C SER A 15 12.77 8.29 -20.44
N LEU A 16 11.59 8.22 -19.79
CA LEU A 16 11.29 7.19 -18.79
C LEU A 16 11.21 5.79 -19.43
N GLU A 17 10.71 5.69 -20.66
CA GLU A 17 10.62 4.44 -21.41
C GLU A 17 12.01 3.86 -21.69
N GLN A 18 12.96 4.69 -22.13
CA GLN A 18 14.35 4.28 -22.33
C GLN A 18 15.00 3.81 -21.01
N ALA A 19 14.69 4.46 -19.90
CA ALA A 19 15.17 4.01 -18.59
C ALA A 19 14.58 2.64 -18.22
N GLY A 20 13.31 2.42 -18.54
CA GLY A 20 12.65 1.11 -18.39
C GLY A 20 13.32 0.03 -19.20
N GLU A 21 13.48 0.23 -20.52
CA GLU A 21 14.16 -0.71 -21.43
C GLU A 21 15.57 -1.07 -20.95
N PHE A 22 16.31 -0.11 -20.40
CA PHE A 22 17.61 -0.36 -19.79
C PHE A 22 17.47 -1.29 -18.58
N TRP A 23 16.61 -0.97 -17.61
CA TRP A 23 16.47 -1.79 -16.40
C TRP A 23 15.75 -3.13 -16.61
N ASP A 24 15.02 -3.32 -17.71
CA ASP A 24 14.44 -4.62 -18.07
C ASP A 24 15.51 -5.69 -18.32
N THR A 25 16.70 -5.28 -18.73
CA THR A 25 17.84 -6.17 -19.04
C THR A 25 18.98 -6.06 -18.03
N HIS A 26 18.91 -5.12 -17.08
CA HIS A 26 19.97 -4.84 -16.13
C HIS A 26 19.49 -4.97 -14.68
N ASP A 27 20.24 -5.71 -13.86
CA ASP A 27 19.97 -5.82 -12.43
C ASP A 27 20.60 -4.64 -11.66
N LEU A 28 19.82 -3.92 -10.86
CA LEU A 28 20.28 -2.78 -10.06
C LEU A 28 21.44 -3.13 -9.11
N GLY A 29 21.45 -4.34 -8.54
CA GLY A 29 22.50 -4.82 -7.64
C GLY A 29 23.87 -4.91 -8.31
N ASN A 30 23.93 -5.10 -9.63
CA ASN A 30 25.19 -5.12 -10.38
C ASN A 30 25.89 -3.75 -10.47
N TYR A 31 25.16 -2.68 -10.15
CA TYR A 31 25.59 -1.28 -10.24
C TYR A 31 25.57 -0.57 -8.90
N TRP A 32 25.47 -1.30 -7.78
CA TRP A 32 25.34 -0.70 -6.45
C TRP A 32 26.46 0.30 -6.11
N ASP A 33 27.67 0.02 -6.59
CA ASP A 33 28.86 0.89 -6.47
C ASP A 33 28.78 2.20 -7.26
N GLN A 34 27.81 2.32 -8.17
CA GLN A 34 27.53 3.51 -8.98
C GLN A 34 26.29 4.27 -8.49
N THR A 35 25.63 3.79 -7.42
CA THR A 35 24.44 4.43 -6.84
C THR A 35 24.79 5.23 -5.59
N GLU A 36 23.94 6.21 -5.25
CA GLU A 36 24.05 6.96 -4.00
C GLU A 36 22.77 6.80 -3.16
N THR A 37 22.93 6.83 -1.84
CA THR A 37 21.80 6.77 -0.92
C THR A 37 21.02 8.08 -0.96
N VAL A 38 19.80 8.04 -1.49
CA VAL A 38 18.88 9.18 -1.50
C VAL A 38 17.82 9.02 -0.43
N ARG A 39 17.64 10.04 0.42
CA ARG A 39 16.50 10.11 1.35
C ARG A 39 15.27 10.60 0.60
N THR A 40 14.32 9.69 0.37
CA THR A 40 13.00 10.03 -0.15
C THR A 40 11.93 9.85 0.93
N SER A 41 10.89 10.67 0.89
CA SER A 41 9.73 10.55 1.79
C SER A 41 8.46 10.43 0.96
N PHE A 42 7.67 9.40 1.23
CA PHE A 42 6.39 9.19 0.58
C PHE A 42 5.27 9.45 1.57
N ARG A 43 4.34 10.35 1.20
CA ARG A 43 3.12 10.56 1.97
C ARG A 43 2.02 9.66 1.42
N LEU A 44 1.87 8.47 2.00
CA LEU A 44 0.73 7.61 1.67
C LEU A 44 -0.55 8.29 2.15
N LYS A 45 -1.32 8.87 1.22
CA LYS A 45 -2.58 9.58 1.54
C LYS A 45 -3.70 8.66 2.05
N ARG A 46 -3.54 7.33 1.96
CA ARG A 46 -4.57 6.34 2.31
C ARG A 46 -4.03 5.39 3.37
N THR A 47 -4.56 5.49 4.58
CA THR A 47 -4.39 4.46 5.60
C THR A 47 -5.31 3.30 5.26
N ARG A 48 -4.75 2.09 5.17
CA ARG A 48 -5.52 0.85 5.04
C ARG A 48 -5.58 0.17 6.40
N HIS A 49 -6.76 -0.29 6.80
CA HIS A 49 -6.94 -1.11 7.98
C HIS A 49 -7.17 -2.55 7.53
N PHE A 50 -6.32 -3.46 8.00
CA PHE A 50 -6.45 -4.88 7.73
C PHE A 50 -7.04 -5.56 8.96
N LEU A 51 -8.02 -6.43 8.73
CA LEU A 51 -8.67 -7.25 9.74
C LEU A 51 -8.53 -8.70 9.31
N ALA A 52 -8.13 -9.57 10.23
CA ALA A 52 -8.19 -11.00 10.00
C ALA A 52 -9.67 -11.43 9.90
N ILE A 53 -9.98 -12.25 8.90
CA ILE A 53 -11.31 -12.82 8.68
C ILE A 53 -11.16 -14.33 8.50
N GLU A 54 -12.10 -15.08 9.05
CA GLU A 54 -12.12 -16.54 8.91
C GLU A 54 -12.22 -16.95 7.43
N PRO A 55 -11.51 -18.01 6.98
CA PRO A 55 -11.46 -18.39 5.57
C PRO A 55 -12.82 -18.64 4.93
N ASP A 56 -13.73 -19.33 5.62
CA ASP A 56 -15.09 -19.58 5.10
C ASP A 56 -15.90 -18.29 4.97
N LEU A 57 -15.77 -17.38 5.95
CA LEU A 57 -16.44 -16.08 5.91
C LEU A 57 -15.91 -15.23 4.75
N ALA A 58 -14.60 -15.24 4.51
CA ALA A 58 -14.00 -14.56 3.37
C ALA A 58 -14.58 -15.08 2.06
N ARG A 59 -14.63 -16.41 1.87
CA ARG A 59 -15.19 -17.04 0.67
C ARG A 59 -16.64 -16.60 0.42
N ARG A 60 -17.48 -16.59 1.47
CA ARG A 60 -18.88 -16.16 1.38
C ARG A 60 -19.01 -14.66 1.08
N LEU A 61 -18.16 -13.83 1.68
CA LEU A 61 -18.11 -12.38 1.41
C LEU A 61 -17.75 -12.12 -0.06
N HIS A 62 -16.76 -12.83 -0.59
CA HIS A 62 -16.35 -12.74 -1.99
C HIS A 62 -17.49 -13.14 -2.94
N ALA A 63 -18.15 -14.27 -2.70
CA ALA A 63 -19.30 -14.70 -3.52
C ALA A 63 -20.45 -13.68 -3.49
N ALA A 64 -20.74 -13.09 -2.33
CA ALA A 64 -21.76 -12.05 -2.21
C ALA A 64 -21.39 -10.76 -2.96
N ALA A 65 -20.10 -10.42 -2.97
CA ALA A 65 -19.55 -9.25 -3.66
C ALA A 65 -19.63 -9.42 -5.19
N GLU A 66 -19.24 -10.59 -5.70
CA GLU A 66 -19.34 -10.92 -7.12
C GLU A 66 -20.79 -10.90 -7.61
N ALA A 67 -21.70 -11.54 -6.88
CA ALA A 67 -23.12 -11.57 -7.25
C ALA A 67 -23.76 -10.16 -7.33
N ARG A 68 -23.17 -9.17 -6.64
CA ARG A 68 -23.63 -7.77 -6.64
C ARG A 68 -22.78 -6.84 -7.51
N GLY A 69 -21.74 -7.34 -8.16
CA GLY A 69 -20.84 -6.53 -8.99
C GLY A 69 -20.06 -5.46 -8.22
N VAL A 70 -19.77 -5.69 -6.94
CA VAL A 70 -19.05 -4.74 -6.06
C VAL A 70 -17.85 -5.41 -5.41
N SER A 71 -16.98 -4.64 -4.76
CA SER A 71 -15.83 -5.22 -4.05
C SER A 71 -16.22 -5.87 -2.70
N PRO A 72 -15.49 -6.88 -2.22
CA PRO A 72 -15.66 -7.46 -0.89
C PRO A 72 -15.61 -6.40 0.23
N GLU A 73 -14.73 -5.41 0.11
CA GLU A 73 -14.63 -4.30 1.06
C GLU A 73 -15.89 -3.44 1.09
N THR A 74 -16.57 -3.29 -0.03
CA THR A 74 -17.82 -2.50 -0.12
C THR A 74 -18.90 -3.15 0.72
N ILE A 75 -19.12 -4.46 0.56
CA ILE A 75 -20.09 -5.22 1.34
C ILE A 75 -19.69 -5.26 2.82
N ALA A 76 -18.42 -5.54 3.11
CA ALA A 76 -17.93 -5.59 4.48
C ALA A 76 -18.17 -4.27 5.21
N ASN A 77 -17.85 -3.13 4.59
CA ASN A 77 -18.09 -1.81 5.18
C ASN A 77 -19.58 -1.52 5.41
N LEU A 78 -20.45 -1.93 4.49
CA LEU A 78 -21.89 -1.73 4.62
C LEU A 78 -22.44 -2.53 5.81
N TRP A 79 -22.09 -3.81 5.92
CA TRP A 79 -22.52 -4.67 7.03
C TRP A 79 -21.93 -4.21 8.36
N LEU A 80 -20.65 -3.83 8.41
CA LEU A 80 -20.03 -3.31 9.63
C LEU A 80 -20.72 -2.03 10.12
N ARG A 81 -21.07 -1.10 9.23
CA ARG A 81 -21.82 0.13 9.59
C ARG A 81 -23.19 -0.20 10.17
N GLU A 82 -23.92 -1.12 9.54
CA GLU A 82 -25.24 -1.54 10.00
C GLU A 82 -25.16 -2.17 11.39
N MET A 83 -24.22 -3.10 11.61
CA MET A 83 -24.05 -3.78 12.88
C MET A 83 -23.60 -2.82 13.99
N LEU A 84 -22.67 -1.92 13.71
CA LEU A 84 -22.24 -0.92 14.69
C LEU A 84 -23.36 0.07 15.05
N GLY A 85 -24.26 0.38 14.10
CA GLY A 85 -25.46 1.18 14.38
C GLY A 85 -26.41 0.51 15.37
N LYS A 86 -26.51 -0.82 15.33
CA LYS A 86 -27.35 -1.62 16.25
C LYS A 86 -26.74 -1.74 17.66
N ILE A 87 -25.41 -1.70 17.77
CA ILE A 87 -24.68 -1.97 19.02
C ILE A 87 -24.49 -0.69 19.87
N ALA A 88 -24.92 0.48 19.38
CA ALA A 88 -24.79 1.78 20.05
C ALA A 88 -23.40 1.97 20.68
N VAL A 89 -22.39 2.28 19.87
CA VAL A 89 -21.07 2.65 20.41
C VAL A 89 -21.23 3.98 21.14
N PRO A 90 -21.13 4.05 22.48
CA PRO A 90 -21.26 5.31 23.18
C PRO A 90 -20.13 6.25 22.69
N PRO A 91 -20.43 7.52 22.38
CA PRO A 91 -19.40 8.43 21.91
C PRO A 91 -18.30 8.55 22.98
N LYS A 92 -17.03 8.47 22.55
CA LYS A 92 -15.88 8.71 23.44
C LYS A 92 -16.09 10.05 24.14
N ARG A 93 -16.23 10.04 25.47
CA ARG A 93 -16.23 11.27 26.28
C ARG A 93 -14.96 12.04 25.95
N LYS A 94 -15.10 13.25 25.40
CA LYS A 94 -13.98 14.18 25.28
C LYS A 94 -13.49 14.45 26.70
N SER A 95 -12.24 14.06 27.00
CA SER A 95 -11.54 14.51 28.19
C SER A 95 -11.46 16.03 28.11
N VAL A 96 -12.27 16.72 28.91
CA VAL A 96 -12.07 18.15 29.16
C VAL A 96 -10.77 18.24 29.96
N SER A 97 -9.69 18.59 29.27
CA SER A 97 -8.47 19.07 29.91
C SER A 97 -8.84 20.35 30.65
N ARG A 98 -8.94 20.22 31.98
CA ARG A 98 -9.10 21.35 32.89
C ARG A 98 -7.79 22.14 32.86
N THR A 99 -7.73 23.21 32.07
CA THR A 99 -6.75 24.28 32.26
C THR A 99 -7.05 24.90 33.63
N ALA A 100 -6.18 24.66 34.60
CA ALA A 100 -6.09 25.49 35.79
C ALA A 100 -4.84 26.35 35.63
N ALA A 101 -5.09 27.66 35.54
CA ALA A 101 -4.12 28.72 35.74
C ALA A 101 -3.62 28.76 37.18
#